data_AF-A0AAU6B1K9-F1
#
_entry.id   AF-A0AAU6B1K9-F1
#
_cell.length_a   1.000
_cell.length_b   1.000
_cell.length_c   1.000
_cell.angle_alpha   90.00
_cell.angle_beta   90.00
_cell.angle_gamma   90.00
#
_symmetry.space_group_name_H-M   'P 1'
#
loop_
_entity.id
_entity.type
_entity.pdbx_description
1 polymer ?
#
loop_
_entity_poly.entity_id
_entity_poly.type
_entity_poly.pdbx_seq_one_letter_code
_entity_poly.pdbx_strand_id
1 'polypeptide(L)' 'MALAETLRSHGVTEPAASLAAEAGVAAFKVGFVHWLAADEQRELSALMRATLDELKAVTAGGA' A
#
# COMPACT_ATOMS: atom_id res chain seq x y z
N MET A 1 -7.67 14.17 2.90
CA MET A 1 -7.75 12.71 3.17
C MET A 1 -6.94 12.48 4.44
N ALA A 2 -7.54 11.87 5.47
CA ALA A 2 -6.89 11.74 6.78
C ALA A 2 -5.49 11.11 6.69
N LEU A 3 -5.30 10.09 5.84
CA LEU A 3 -4.00 9.46 5.63
C LEU A 3 -2.95 10.43 5.05
N ALA A 4 -3.29 11.24 4.05
CA ALA A 4 -2.38 12.24 3.50
C ALA A 4 -2.04 13.32 4.54
N GLU A 5 -3.02 13.75 5.35
CA GLU A 5 -2.80 14.68 6.45
C GLU A 5 -1.85 14.13 7.51
N THR A 6 -2.01 12.85 7.89
CA THR A 6 -1.08 12.14 8.77
C THR A 6 0.32 12.07 8.15
N LEU A 7 0.44 11.70 6.87
CA LEU A 7 1.74 11.66 6.20
C LEU A 7 2.42 13.04 6.19
N ARG A 8 1.66 14.12 6.02
CA ARG A 8 2.18 15.49 6.16
C ARG A 8 2.62 15.82 7.58
N SER A 9 1.89 15.41 8.62
CA SER A 9 2.34 15.61 10.01
C SER A 9 3.61 14.83 10.32
N HIS A 10 3.91 13.78 9.55
CA HIS A 10 5.16 13.02 9.60
C HIS A 10 6.25 13.53 8.64
N GLY A 11 6.06 14.70 8.00
CA GLY A 11 7.08 15.35 7.17
C GLY A 11 7.08 14.96 5.70
N VAL A 12 6.12 14.16 5.23
CA VAL A 12 5.97 13.89 3.79
C VAL A 12 5.30 15.09 3.12
N THR A 13 5.97 15.73 2.18
CA THR A 13 5.44 16.93 1.50
C THR A 13 4.50 16.58 0.35
N GLU A 14 3.69 17.55 -0.09
CA GLU A 14 2.91 17.39 -1.34
C GLU A 14 3.82 17.47 -2.58
N PRO A 15 3.46 16.78 -3.69
CA PRO A 15 2.30 15.90 -3.87
C PRO A 15 2.50 14.47 -3.33
N ALA A 16 3.68 14.16 -2.77
CA ALA A 16 4.06 12.81 -2.35
C ALA A 16 3.16 12.26 -1.24
N ALA A 17 2.69 13.10 -0.31
CA ALA A 17 1.76 12.69 0.74
C ALA A 17 0.42 12.20 0.17
N SER A 18 -0.15 12.93 -0.79
CA SER A 18 -1.39 12.53 -1.46
C SER A 18 -1.20 11.25 -2.27
N LEU A 19 -0.14 11.17 -3.08
CA LEU A 19 0.16 9.98 -3.88
C LEU A 19 0.41 8.74 -3.01
N ALA A 20 1.18 8.86 -1.93
CA ALA A 20 1.44 7.75 -1.02
C ALA A 20 0.18 7.30 -0.29
N ALA A 21 -0.71 8.23 0.09
CA ALA A 21 -1.98 7.89 0.70
C ALA A 21 -2.87 7.07 -0.25
N GLU A 22 -3.02 7.53 -1.50
CA GLU A 22 -3.83 6.83 -2.50
C GLU A 22 -3.23 5.46 -2.85
N ALA A 23 -1.93 5.40 -3.09
CA ALA A 23 -1.23 4.15 -3.40
C ALA A 23 -1.29 3.16 -2.22
N GLY A 24 -1.17 3.64 -0.97
CA GLY A 24 -1.31 2.82 0.23
C GLY A 24 -2.72 2.24 0.38
N VAL A 25 -3.76 3.02 0.11
CA VAL A 25 -5.16 2.53 0.10
C VAL A 25 -5.36 1.48 -1.00
N ALA A 26 -4.80 1.69 -2.19
CA ALA A 26 -4.88 0.73 -3.28
C ALA A 26 -4.18 -0.59 -2.93
N ALA A 27 -2.94 -0.53 -2.41
CA ALA A 27 -2.19 -1.70 -1.96
C ALA A 27 -2.93 -2.46 -0.84
N PHE A 28 -3.50 -1.74 0.13
CA PHE A 28 -4.30 -2.35 1.19
C PHE A 28 -5.49 -3.10 0.61
N LYS A 29 -6.25 -2.50 -0.30
CA LYS A 29 -7.41 -3.14 -0.94
C LYS A 29 -7.01 -4.43 -1.67
N VAL A 30 -5.91 -4.40 -2.43
CA VAL A 30 -5.43 -5.56 -3.17
C VAL A 30 -5.05 -6.71 -2.22
N GLY A 31 -4.18 -6.45 -1.24
CA GLY A 31 -3.75 -7.50 -0.32
C GLY A 31 -4.86 -7.98 0.62
N PHE A 32 -5.83 -7.12 0.97
CA PHE A 32 -7.00 -7.54 1.74
C PHE A 32 -7.93 -8.46 0.96
N VAL A 33 -8.20 -8.17 -0.32
CA VAL A 33 -8.97 -9.09 -1.18
C VAL A 33 -8.24 -10.42 -1.35
N HIS A 34 -6.92 -10.39 -1.51
CA HIS A 34 -6.10 -11.60 -1.58
C HIS A 34 -6.17 -12.42 -0.29
N TRP A 35 -6.13 -11.76 0.87
CA TRP A 35 -6.24 -12.40 2.18
C TRP A 35 -7.56 -13.15 2.38
N LEU A 36 -8.65 -12.67 1.76
CA LEU A 36 -9.95 -13.32 1.84
C LEU A 36 -10.11 -14.53 0.91
N ALA A 37 -9.12 -14.83 0.06
CA ALA A 37 -9.16 -16.00 -0.81
C ALA A 37 -9.17 -17.30 0.01
N ALA A 38 -9.98 -18.28 -0.40
CA ALA A 38 -10.21 -19.49 0.39
C ALA A 38 -8.96 -20.37 0.56
N ASP A 39 -8.01 -20.29 -0.37
CA ASP A 39 -6.75 -21.02 -0.36
C ASP A 39 -5.61 -20.21 0.29
N GLU A 40 -5.82 -18.95 0.65
CA GLU A 40 -4.80 -18.14 1.29
C GLU A 40 -4.62 -18.53 2.75
N GLN A 41 -3.37 -18.85 3.12
CA GLN A 41 -2.98 -19.30 4.45
C GLN A 41 -2.06 -18.29 5.15
N ARG A 42 -1.58 -17.27 4.43
CA ARG A 42 -0.69 -16.24 4.95
C ARG A 42 -1.49 -15.21 5.75
N GLU A 43 -0.88 -14.75 6.82
CA GLU A 43 -1.38 -13.64 7.61
C GLU A 43 -1.53 -12.36 6.78
N LEU A 44 -2.57 -11.57 7.08
CA LEU A 44 -2.80 -10.27 6.42
C LEU A 44 -1.54 -9.39 6.43
N SER A 45 -0.78 -9.39 7.52
CA SER A 45 0.46 -8.61 7.62
C SER A 45 1.54 -9.04 6.62
N ALA A 46 1.63 -10.34 6.30
CA ALA A 46 2.55 -10.85 5.30
C ALA A 46 2.11 -10.43 3.89
N LEU A 47 0.81 -10.47 3.61
CA LEU A 47 0.23 -10.02 2.35
C LEU A 47 0.41 -8.52 2.13
N MET A 48 0.19 -7.71 3.18
CA MET A 48 0.43 -6.27 3.12
C MET A 48 1.88 -5.94 2.76
N ARG A 49 2.86 -6.64 3.35
CA ARG A 49 4.28 -6.48 2.99
C ARG A 49 4.53 -6.86 1.52
N ALA A 50 4.01 -8.01 1.09
CA ALA A 50 4.17 -8.47 -0.28
C ALA A 50 3.57 -7.49 -1.31
N THR A 51 2.36 -6.98 -1.06
CA THR A 51 1.72 -6.01 -1.98
C THR A 51 2.43 -4.67 -2.01
N LEU A 52 2.99 -4.19 -0.88
CA LEU A 52 3.81 -2.98 -0.86
C LEU A 52 5.14 -3.17 -1.62
N ASP A 53 5.77 -4.34 -1.48
CA ASP A 53 6.99 -4.69 -2.24
C ASP A 53 6.72 -4.76 -3.74
N GLU A 54 5.57 -5.31 -4.15
CA GLU A 54 5.13 -5.34 -5.54
C GLU A 54 4.86 -3.94 -6.09
N LEU A 55 4.14 -3.10 -5.34
CA LEU A 55 3.91 -1.70 -5.70
C LEU A 55 5.24 -0.94 -5.87
N LYS A 56 6.21 -1.16 -4.98
CA LYS A 56 7.55 -0.61 -5.10
C LYS A 56 8.28 -1.09 -6.36
N ALA A 57 8.16 -2.36 -6.72
CA ALA A 57 8.78 -2.91 -7.93
C ALA A 57 8.20 -2.26 -9.20
N VAL A 58 6.87 -2.19 -9.31
CA VAL A 58 6.18 -1.58 -10.45
C VAL A 58 6.54 -0.11 -10.61
N THR A 59 6.56 0.66 -9.51
CA THR A 59 6.90 2.09 -9.54
C THR A 59 8.37 2.37 -9.81
N ALA A 60 9.26 1.41 -9.52
CA ALA A 60 10.68 1.48 -9.88
C ALA A 60 10.95 1.18 -11.38
N GLY A 61 9.90 0.90 -12.18
CA GLY A 61 10.02 0.52 -13.58
C GLY A 61 10.46 -0.94 -13.79
N GLY A 62 10.38 -1.76 -12.75
CA GLY A 62 10.66 -3.20 -12.80
C GLY A 62 9.36 -3.99 -12.95
N ALA A 63 8.83 -4.04 -14.18
CA ALA A 63 7.84 -5.02 -14.61
C ALA A 63 8.10 -5.36 -16.09
#